data_AF-A0A2W1HVH1-F1
#
_entry.id   AF-A0A2W1HVH1-F1
#
_cell.length_a   1.000
_cell.length_b   1.000
_cell.length_c   1.000
_cell.angle_alpha   90.00
_cell.angle_beta   90.00
_cell.angle_gamma   90.00
#
_symmetry.space_group_name_H-M   'P 1'
#
loop_
_entity.id
_entity.type
_entity.pdbx_description
1 polymer ?
#
loop_
_entity_poly.entity_id
_entity_poly.type
_entity_poly.pdbx_seq_one_letter_code
_entity_poly.pdbx_strand_id
1 'polypeptide(L)'
;MTRQCPEIAQALRFQDTLPGKITALADLVFSGGEPALQGLLMLLQDHWDTIVDPSISCPLSFTPEDKAEHQDLEQHWNQGVALMNDVLREIEEHQGWDGWVSHQNYDVMKERLSRCREEFLDCMAKTAEERSQWARV
;
A
#
# COMPACT_ATOMS: atom_id res chain seq x y z
N MET A 1 -6.81 -7.31 30.40
CA MET A 1 -5.60 -7.77 29.70
C MET A 1 -4.38 -6.88 29.94
N THR A 2 -4.46 -5.55 29.85
CA THR A 2 -3.27 -4.64 29.97
C THR A 2 -2.59 -4.56 31.34
N ARG A 3 -3.21 -5.04 32.44
CA ARG A 3 -2.58 -5.08 33.77
C ARG A 3 -1.67 -6.28 34.00
N GLN A 4 -1.75 -7.31 33.15
CA GLN A 4 -1.05 -8.59 33.36
C GLN A 4 0.28 -8.69 32.60
N CYS A 5 0.50 -7.86 31.57
CA CYS A 5 1.75 -7.81 30.79
C CYS A 5 2.15 -6.35 30.51
N PRO A 6 2.97 -5.72 31.36
CA PRO A 6 3.37 -4.33 31.22
C PRO A 6 4.15 -4.06 29.92
N GLU A 7 4.87 -5.04 29.39
CA GLU A 7 5.64 -4.97 28.14
C GLU A 7 4.71 -4.83 26.93
N ILE A 8 3.63 -5.60 26.88
CA ILE A 8 2.61 -5.50 25.81
C ILE A 8 1.93 -4.12 25.89
N ALA A 9 1.60 -3.68 27.11
CA ALA A 9 1.00 -2.35 27.30
C ALA A 9 1.97 -1.22 26.91
N GLN A 10 3.28 -1.41 27.09
CA GLN A 10 4.30 -0.46 26.63
C GLN A 10 4.42 -0.47 25.11
N ALA A 11 4.42 -1.64 24.47
CA ALA A 11 4.47 -1.76 23.02
C ALA A 11 3.24 -1.12 22.35
N LEU A 12 2.03 -1.36 22.87
CA LEU A 12 0.82 -0.71 22.35
C LEU A 12 0.85 0.81 22.51
N ARG A 13 1.44 1.33 23.60
CA ARG A 13 1.61 2.78 23.81
C ARG A 13 2.73 3.39 22.98
N PHE A 14 3.64 2.59 22.43
CA PHE A 14 4.74 3.09 21.60
C PHE A 14 4.21 3.85 20.38
N GLN A 15 3.11 3.39 19.78
CA GLN A 15 2.46 4.05 18.63
C GLN A 15 2.03 5.50 18.93
N ASP A 16 1.76 5.82 20.21
CA ASP A 16 1.34 7.15 20.63
C ASP A 16 2.53 8.11 20.84
N THR A 17 3.75 7.56 20.94
CA THR A 17 4.99 8.33 21.09
C THR A 17 5.44 8.94 19.76
N LEU A 18 6.25 10.01 19.83
CA LEU A 18 6.80 10.63 18.61
C LEU A 18 7.62 9.63 17.75
N PRO A 19 8.53 8.80 18.31
CA PRO A 19 9.20 7.76 17.54
C PRO A 19 8.23 6.79 16.87
N GLY A 20 7.19 6.33 17.58
CA GLY A 20 6.19 5.43 17.01
C GLY A 20 5.40 6.06 15.86
N LYS A 21 5.03 7.33 15.99
CA LYS A 21 4.37 8.09 14.91
C LYS A 21 5.28 8.30 13.70
N ILE A 22 6.56 8.58 13.90
CA ILE A 22 7.54 8.69 12.80
C ILE A 22 7.70 7.35 12.09
N THR A 23 7.82 6.24 12.85
CA THR A 23 7.89 4.90 12.27
C THR A 23 6.63 4.56 11.50
N ALA A 24 5.44 4.86 12.02
CA ALA A 24 4.18 4.63 11.32
C ALA A 24 4.06 5.47 10.04
N LEU A 25 4.55 6.71 10.05
CA LEU A 25 4.57 7.56 8.85
C LEU A 25 5.53 7.01 7.79
N ALA A 26 6.72 6.54 8.20
CA ALA A 26 7.64 5.87 7.29
C ALA A 26 7.02 4.59 6.70
N ASP A 27 6.39 3.78 7.54
CA ASP A 27 5.68 2.55 7.13
C ASP A 27 4.57 2.85 6.12
N LEU A 28 3.78 3.91 6.34
CA LEU A 28 2.75 4.33 5.39
C LEU A 28 3.34 4.64 4.01
N VAL A 29 4.51 5.29 3.94
CA VAL A 29 5.16 5.61 2.65
C VAL A 29 5.67 4.33 1.99
N PHE A 30 6.29 3.43 2.75
CA PHE A 30 6.88 2.20 2.19
C PHE A 30 5.85 1.14 1.82
N SER A 31 4.77 1.01 2.59
CA SER A 31 3.78 -0.05 2.45
C SER A 31 2.45 0.43 1.88
N GLY A 32 2.01 1.63 2.25
CA GLY A 32 0.79 2.26 1.72
C GLY A 32 1.01 2.98 0.39
N GLY A 33 2.26 3.29 0.04
CA GLY A 33 2.65 3.98 -1.18
C GLY A 33 2.46 5.49 -1.12
N GLU A 34 3.05 6.18 -2.11
CA GLU A 34 2.95 7.64 -2.28
C GLU A 34 1.49 8.15 -2.35
N PRO A 35 0.54 7.48 -3.04
CA PRO A 35 -0.84 7.95 -3.10
C PRO A 35 -1.50 8.07 -1.71
N ALA A 36 -1.23 7.13 -0.80
CA ALA A 36 -1.82 7.15 0.54
C ALA A 36 -1.33 8.34 1.38
N LEU A 37 -0.02 8.64 1.32
CA LEU A 37 0.53 9.82 2.01
C LEU A 37 -0.02 11.12 1.42
N GLN A 38 -0.07 11.22 0.08
CA GLN A 38 -0.54 12.42 -0.59
C GLN A 38 -2.01 12.73 -0.24
N GLY A 39 -2.86 11.70 -0.16
CA GLY A 39 -4.25 11.85 0.28
C GLY A 39 -4.36 12.41 1.71
N LEU A 40 -3.51 11.95 2.63
CA LEU A 40 -3.45 12.51 3.98
C LEU A 40 -2.99 13.97 4.00
N LEU A 41 -2.04 14.36 3.14
CA LEU A 41 -1.58 15.74 3.03
C LEU A 41 -2.67 16.66 2.45
N MET A 42 -3.47 16.16 1.50
CA MET A 42 -4.63 16.90 0.98
C MET A 42 -5.71 17.08 2.04
N LEU A 43 -6.02 16.04 2.83
CA LEU A 43 -6.92 16.14 3.99
C LEU A 43 -6.39 17.12 5.04
N LEU A 44 -5.07 17.11 5.26
CA LEU A 44 -4.41 18.04 6.17
C LEU A 44 -4.58 19.49 5.73
N GLN A 45 -4.46 19.77 4.43
CA GLN A 45 -4.76 21.09 3.87
C GLN A 45 -6.22 21.48 4.10
N ASP A 46 -7.16 20.58 3.83
CA ASP A 46 -8.60 20.86 3.91
C ASP A 46 -9.09 21.15 5.33
N HIS A 47 -8.39 20.60 6.31
CA HIS A 47 -8.71 20.75 7.73
C HIS A 47 -7.75 21.67 8.48
N TRP A 48 -6.80 22.33 7.81
CA TRP A 48 -5.73 23.10 8.45
C TRP A 48 -6.24 24.08 9.52
N ASP A 49 -7.27 24.85 9.21
CA ASP A 49 -7.86 25.86 10.11
C ASP A 49 -8.54 25.26 11.35
N THR A 50 -8.77 23.93 11.38
CA THR A 50 -9.38 23.22 12.52
C THR A 50 -8.35 22.62 13.48
N ILE A 51 -7.10 22.45 13.02
CA ILE A 51 -6.03 21.76 13.76
C ILE A 51 -4.88 22.67 14.16
N VAL A 52 -4.71 23.80 13.48
CA VAL A 52 -3.67 24.79 13.76
C VAL A 52 -4.33 26.13 14.12
N ASP A 53 -3.63 26.95 14.91
CA ASP A 53 -4.07 28.31 15.21
C ASP A 53 -4.36 29.10 13.92
N PRO A 54 -5.51 29.81 13.81
CA PRO A 54 -5.89 30.56 12.60
C PRO A 54 -4.88 31.64 12.16
N SER A 55 -3.95 32.05 13.01
CA SER A 55 -2.87 32.98 12.66
C SER A 55 -1.78 32.35 11.79
N ILE A 56 -1.75 31.02 11.65
CA ILE A 56 -0.74 30.28 10.89
C ILE A 56 -1.36 29.82 9.58
N SER A 57 -0.85 30.34 8.46
CA SER A 57 -1.28 29.91 7.12
C SER A 57 -0.84 28.47 6.81
N CYS A 58 -1.69 27.72 6.10
CA CYS A 58 -1.35 26.38 5.62
C CYS A 58 -0.14 26.42 4.67
N PRO A 59 0.91 25.61 4.92
CA PRO A 59 2.07 25.54 4.02
C PRO A 59 1.83 24.63 2.81
N LEU A 60 0.74 23.84 2.81
CA LEU A 60 0.37 22.93 1.73
C LEU A 60 -0.52 23.66 0.73
N SER A 61 -0.32 23.36 -0.56
CA SER A 61 -1.07 23.97 -1.66
C SER A 61 -1.33 22.94 -2.76
N PHE A 62 -2.51 22.34 -2.73
CA PHE A 62 -3.09 21.44 -3.72
C PHE A 62 -4.29 22.12 -4.34
N THR A 63 -4.29 22.18 -5.67
CA THR A 63 -5.38 22.68 -6.49
C THR A 63 -6.53 21.66 -6.56
N PRO A 64 -7.74 22.08 -6.96
CA PRO A 64 -8.82 21.15 -7.27
C PRO A 64 -8.42 20.10 -8.32
N GLU A 65 -7.60 20.48 -9.29
CA GLU A 65 -7.08 19.61 -10.32
C GLU A 65 -6.14 18.54 -9.72
N ASP A 66 -5.19 18.92 -8.86
CA ASP A 66 -4.29 17.97 -8.18
C ASP A 66 -5.08 16.92 -7.40
N LYS A 67 -6.20 17.31 -6.78
CA LYS A 67 -7.05 16.41 -6.01
C LYS A 67 -7.85 15.46 -6.90
N ALA A 68 -8.31 15.94 -8.05
CA ALA A 68 -8.99 15.08 -9.02
C ALA A 68 -8.02 14.04 -9.60
N GLU A 69 -6.81 14.46 -9.98
CA GLU A 69 -5.75 13.55 -10.44
C GLU A 69 -5.36 12.54 -9.36
N HIS A 70 -5.26 12.97 -8.10
CA HIS A 70 -5.00 12.09 -6.97
C HIS A 70 -6.10 11.05 -6.76
N GLN A 71 -7.38 11.42 -6.90
CA GLN A 71 -8.49 10.46 -6.80
C GLN A 71 -8.37 9.34 -7.84
N ASP A 72 -8.02 9.70 -9.08
CA ASP A 72 -7.81 8.71 -10.14
C ASP A 72 -6.59 7.82 -9.83
N LEU A 73 -5.48 8.39 -9.34
CA LEU A 73 -4.29 7.64 -8.95
C LEU A 73 -4.56 6.70 -7.77
N GLU A 74 -5.25 7.18 -6.74
CA GLU A 74 -5.62 6.39 -5.57
C GLU A 74 -6.56 5.24 -5.95
N GLN A 75 -7.49 5.48 -6.88
CA GLN A 75 -8.35 4.42 -7.40
C GLN A 75 -7.54 3.34 -8.12
N HIS A 76 -6.61 3.71 -9.01
CA HIS A 76 -5.75 2.74 -9.70
C HIS A 76 -4.82 2.02 -8.73
N TRP A 77 -4.28 2.72 -7.72
CA TRP A 77 -3.46 2.12 -6.66
C TRP A 77 -4.25 1.05 -5.90
N ASN A 78 -5.45 1.37 -5.43
CA ASN A 78 -6.31 0.44 -4.71
C ASN A 78 -6.67 -0.79 -5.56
N GLN A 79 -6.92 -0.59 -6.86
CA GLN A 79 -7.13 -1.70 -7.80
C GLN A 79 -5.87 -2.57 -7.92
N GLY A 80 -4.68 -1.97 -8.05
CA GLY A 80 -3.42 -2.68 -8.11
C GLY A 80 -3.13 -3.50 -6.86
N VAL A 81 -3.39 -2.92 -5.67
CA VAL A 81 -3.26 -3.64 -4.38
C VAL A 81 -4.22 -4.83 -4.30
N ALA A 82 -5.47 -4.66 -4.75
CA ALA A 82 -6.43 -5.76 -4.79
C ALA A 82 -5.99 -6.88 -5.74
N LEU A 83 -5.53 -6.54 -6.94
CA LEU A 83 -5.00 -7.49 -7.92
C LEU A 83 -3.78 -8.26 -7.37
N MET A 84 -2.84 -7.56 -6.73
CA MET A 84 -1.68 -8.20 -6.10
C MET A 84 -2.11 -9.19 -5.00
N ASN A 85 -3.08 -8.82 -4.17
CA ASN A 85 -3.60 -9.73 -3.14
C ASN A 85 -4.28 -10.97 -3.74
N ASP A 86 -4.99 -10.83 -4.86
CA ASP A 86 -5.60 -11.95 -5.57
C ASP A 86 -4.54 -12.90 -6.14
N VAL A 87 -3.49 -12.36 -6.79
CA VAL A 87 -2.33 -13.13 -7.29
C VAL A 87 -1.62 -13.88 -6.17
N LEU A 88 -1.32 -13.21 -5.05
CA LEU A 88 -0.65 -13.83 -3.91
C LEU A 88 -1.51 -14.94 -3.28
N ARG A 89 -2.83 -14.76 -3.24
CA ARG A 89 -3.76 -15.80 -2.76
C ARG A 89 -3.74 -17.03 -3.67
N GLU A 90 -3.65 -16.87 -4.98
CA GLU A 90 -3.60 -17.97 -5.95
C GLU A 90 -2.29 -18.76 -5.90
N ILE A 91 -1.18 -18.12 -5.55
CA ILE A 91 0.12 -18.78 -5.37
C ILE A 91 0.12 -19.66 -4.09
N GLU A 92 -0.87 -19.49 -3.21
CA GLU A 92 -1.17 -20.35 -2.05
C GLU A 92 0.04 -20.54 -1.12
N GLU A 93 0.59 -19.44 -0.62
CA GLU A 93 1.55 -19.47 0.46
C GLU A 93 1.42 -18.18 1.29
N HIS A 94 1.50 -18.27 2.63
CA HIS A 94 1.50 -17.09 3.51
C HIS A 94 2.86 -16.38 3.39
N GLN A 95 3.18 -15.90 2.19
CA GLN A 95 4.33 -15.08 1.92
C GLN A 95 3.80 -13.65 2.00
N GLY A 96 4.46 -12.81 2.77
CA GLY A 96 4.21 -11.39 2.70
C GLY A 96 4.53 -10.88 1.29
N TRP A 97 4.49 -9.58 1.11
CA TRP A 97 4.88 -8.97 -0.17
C TRP A 97 6.38 -9.05 -0.47
N ASP A 98 7.17 -9.71 0.39
CA ASP A 98 8.62 -9.90 0.25
C ASP A 98 9.00 -11.08 -0.68
N GLY A 99 8.02 -11.93 -1.02
CA GLY A 99 8.18 -13.02 -1.99
C GLY A 99 9.12 -14.14 -1.53
N TRP A 100 9.28 -14.34 -0.22
CA TRP A 100 10.39 -15.12 0.33
C TRP A 100 10.52 -16.57 -0.17
N VAL A 101 9.62 -17.53 0.04
CA VAL A 101 9.75 -18.95 -0.41
C VAL A 101 10.94 -19.77 0.15
N SER A 102 10.60 -20.82 0.88
CA SER A 102 11.59 -21.79 1.36
C SER A 102 12.19 -22.63 0.25
N HIS A 103 13.45 -23.08 0.40
CA HIS A 103 14.11 -23.94 -0.59
C HIS A 103 13.31 -25.22 -0.91
N GLN A 104 12.61 -25.79 0.08
CA GLN A 104 11.82 -27.01 -0.09
C GLN A 104 10.61 -26.81 -1.01
N ASN A 105 10.06 -25.58 -1.05
CA ASN A 105 8.88 -25.25 -1.84
C ASN A 105 9.23 -24.50 -3.13
N TYR A 106 10.51 -24.21 -3.38
CA TYR A 106 10.94 -23.33 -4.46
C TYR A 106 10.43 -23.78 -5.84
N ASP A 107 10.61 -25.05 -6.19
CA ASP A 107 10.18 -25.57 -7.49
C ASP A 107 8.66 -25.54 -7.66
N VAL A 108 7.91 -25.91 -6.61
CA VAL A 108 6.44 -25.88 -6.60
C VAL A 108 5.93 -24.45 -6.74
N MET A 109 6.52 -23.49 -6.02
CA MET A 109 6.12 -22.09 -6.08
C MET A 109 6.48 -21.45 -7.42
N LYS A 110 7.60 -21.84 -8.02
CA LYS A 110 7.99 -21.40 -9.36
C LYS A 110 6.97 -21.85 -10.42
N GLU A 111 6.51 -23.10 -10.36
CA GLU A 111 5.47 -23.60 -11.26
C GLU A 111 4.13 -22.88 -11.05
N ARG A 112 3.71 -22.68 -9.79
CA ARG A 112 2.48 -21.95 -9.46
C ARG A 112 2.52 -20.49 -9.92
N LEU A 113 3.64 -19.80 -9.68
CA LEU A 113 3.85 -18.42 -10.15
C LEU A 113 3.77 -18.34 -11.68
N SER A 114 4.40 -19.29 -12.39
CA SER A 114 4.33 -19.33 -13.86
C SER A 114 2.90 -19.51 -14.35
N ARG A 115 2.09 -20.36 -13.70
CA ARG A 115 0.68 -20.54 -14.06
C ARG A 115 -0.15 -19.29 -13.77
N CYS A 116 -0.04 -18.75 -12.56
CA CYS A 116 -0.77 -17.55 -12.16
C CYS A 116 -0.44 -16.36 -13.08
N ARG A 117 0.82 -16.23 -13.53
CA ARG A 117 1.21 -15.23 -14.54
C ARG A 117 0.45 -15.40 -15.85
N GLU A 118 0.36 -16.61 -16.40
CA GLU A 118 -0.36 -16.83 -17.65
C GLU A 118 -1.87 -16.58 -17.49
N GLU A 119 -2.46 -17.02 -16.37
CA GLU A 119 -3.88 -16.78 -16.03
C GLU A 119 -4.17 -15.27 -15.89
N PHE A 120 -3.29 -14.52 -15.21
CA PHE A 120 -3.37 -13.07 -15.11
C PHE A 120 -3.32 -12.41 -16.49
N LEU A 121 -2.38 -12.82 -17.36
CA LEU A 121 -2.28 -12.29 -18.71
C LEU A 121 -3.51 -12.61 -19.56
N ASP A 122 -4.10 -13.80 -19.40
CA ASP A 122 -5.34 -14.19 -20.10
C ASP A 122 -6.55 -13.35 -19.66
N CYS A 123 -6.62 -12.97 -18.38
CA CYS A 123 -7.69 -12.13 -17.86
C CYS A 123 -7.52 -10.64 -18.21
N MET A 124 -6.29 -10.13 -18.15
CA MET A 124 -6.03 -8.69 -18.24
C MET A 124 -5.77 -8.19 -19.66
N ALA A 125 -5.17 -9.01 -20.53
CA ALA A 125 -4.93 -8.62 -21.90
C ALA A 125 -6.14 -8.93 -22.79
N LYS A 126 -6.73 -7.91 -23.41
CA LYS A 126 -7.83 -8.08 -24.38
C LYS A 126 -7.30 -8.27 -25.80
N THR A 127 -6.02 -7.94 -26.03
CA THR A 127 -5.34 -8.06 -27.32
C THR A 127 -3.97 -8.72 -27.19
N ALA A 128 -3.47 -9.26 -28.30
CA ALA A 128 -2.11 -9.83 -28.35
C ALA A 128 -1.02 -8.76 -28.09
N GLU A 129 -1.28 -7.52 -28.47
CA GLU A 129 -0.37 -6.39 -28.22
C GLU A 129 -0.31 -6.07 -26.73
N GLU A 130 -1.47 -5.93 -26.06
CA GLU A 130 -1.53 -5.74 -24.61
C GLU A 130 -0.85 -6.90 -23.88
N ARG A 131 -1.09 -8.15 -24.29
CA ARG A 131 -0.43 -9.32 -23.68
C ARG A 131 1.09 -9.22 -23.77
N SER A 132 1.61 -8.83 -24.93
CA SER A 132 3.04 -8.63 -25.15
C SER A 132 3.59 -7.53 -24.25
N GLN A 133 2.86 -6.43 -24.07
CA GLN A 133 3.25 -5.34 -23.19
C GLN A 133 3.29 -5.78 -21.72
N TRP A 134 2.23 -6.44 -21.24
CA TRP A 134 2.16 -6.98 -19.88
C TRP A 134 3.24 -8.02 -19.61
N ALA A 135 3.58 -8.87 -20.58
CA ALA A 135 4.61 -9.91 -20.41
C ALA A 135 6.04 -9.37 -20.33
N ARG A 136 6.28 -8.10 -20.67
CA ARG A 136 7.61 -7.45 -20.64
C ARG A 136 7.92 -6.74 -19.33
N VAL A 137 6.90 -6.52 -18.51
CA VAL A 137 7.02 -6.01 -17.14
C VAL A 137 7.36 -7.17 -16.21
#